data_AF-A0A7X6PGN1-F1
#
_entry.id   AF-A0A7X6PGN1-F1
#
_cell.length_a   1.000
_cell.length_b   1.000
_cell.length_c   1.000
_cell.angle_alpha   90.00
_cell.angle_beta   90.00
_cell.angle_gamma   90.00
#
_symmetry.space_group_name_H-M   'P 1'
#
loop_
_entity.id
_entity.type
_entity.pdbx_description
1 polymer ?
#
loop_
_entity_poly.entity_id
_entity_poly.type
_entity_poly.pdbx_seq_one_letter_code
_entity_poly.pdbx_strand_id
1 'polypeptide(L)'
;MTKTYIPKEISWLSFNERVLQEAENSSIPLLERFKFLGIYSNNLDEYFRIRVATLKKLSRLGTKSKEILGYSPKSTLKKIQEIVLKQN
;
A
#
# COMPACT_ATOMS: atom_id res chain seq x y z
N MET A 1 -20.36 4.60 18.84
CA MET A 1 -19.13 4.96 18.10
C MET A 1 -19.21 4.32 16.72
N THR A 2 -19.19 5.10 15.64
CA THR A 2 -19.17 4.57 14.28
C THR A 2 -17.84 3.88 14.02
N LYS A 3 -17.87 2.64 13.52
CA LYS A 3 -16.67 1.85 13.25
C LYS A 3 -15.98 2.45 12.01
N THR A 4 -14.82 3.08 12.18
CA THR A 4 -14.03 3.61 11.08
C THR A 4 -13.25 2.48 10.42
N TYR A 5 -13.55 2.18 9.17
CA TYR A 5 -12.82 1.18 8.39
C TYR A 5 -11.68 1.82 7.61
N ILE A 6 -10.52 1.16 7.62
CA ILE A 6 -9.35 1.57 6.82
C ILE A 6 -9.42 0.83 5.48
N PRO A 7 -9.23 1.52 4.34
CA PRO A 7 -9.17 0.84 3.05
C PRO A 7 -8.05 -0.20 3.04
N LYS A 8 -8.34 -1.41 2.55
CA LYS A 8 -7.40 -2.55 2.53
C LYS A 8 -6.09 -2.22 1.80
N GLU A 9 -6.16 -1.36 0.78
CA GLU A 9 -4.99 -0.90 0.03
C GLU A 9 -4.04 -0.07 0.88
N ILE A 10 -4.56 0.71 1.82
CA ILE A 10 -3.77 1.51 2.76
C ILE A 10 -3.18 0.61 3.83
N SER A 11 -3.97 -0.31 4.40
CA SER A 11 -3.46 -1.29 5.37
C SER A 11 -2.34 -2.15 4.78
N TRP A 12 -2.39 -2.47 3.49
CA TRP A 12 -1.33 -3.21 2.81
C TRP A 12 -0.02 -2.40 2.74
N LEU A 13 -0.08 -1.08 2.47
CA LEU A 13 1.13 -0.24 2.48
C LEU A 13 1.78 -0.18 3.86
N SER A 14 0.99 -0.14 4.94
CA SER A 14 1.51 -0.22 6.32
C SER A 14 2.08 -1.60 6.66
N PHE A 15 1.65 -2.66 5.98
CA PHE A 15 2.33 -3.95 6.05
C PHE A 15 3.69 -3.90 5.34
N ASN A 16 3.75 -3.35 4.12
CA ASN A 16 5.01 -3.27 3.39
C ASN A 16 6.03 -2.32 4.07
N GLU A 17 5.55 -1.27 4.73
CA GLU A 17 6.38 -0.40 5.58
C GLU A 17 7.10 -1.15 6.69
N ARG A 18 6.48 -2.18 7.28
CA ARG A 18 7.15 -3.02 8.28
C ARG A 18 8.32 -3.82 7.68
N VAL A 19 8.26 -4.18 6.40
CA VAL A 19 9.40 -4.78 5.69
C VAL A 19 10.55 -3.79 5.58
N LEU A 20 10.26 -2.51 5.35
CA LEU A 20 11.27 -1.45 5.32
C LEU A 20 11.90 -1.22 6.70
N GLN A 21 11.11 -1.32 7.78
CA GLN A 21 11.62 -1.25 9.15
C GLN A 21 12.64 -2.36 9.46
N GLU A 22 12.45 -3.58 8.93
CA GLU A 22 13.47 -4.64 9.05
C GLU A 22 14.77 -4.29 8.30
N ALA A 23 14.68 -3.57 7.18
CA ALA A 23 15.86 -3.06 6.48
C ALA A 23 16.60 -1.95 7.26
N GLU A 24 15.89 -1.19 8.11
CA GLU A 24 16.48 -0.13 8.95
C GLU A 24 17.05 -0.66 10.28
N ASN A 25 16.62 -1.84 10.73
CA ASN A 25 16.97 -2.39 12.05
C ASN A 25 18.45 -2.79 12.15
N SER A 26 19.25 -1.99 12.86
CA SER A 26 20.70 -2.22 13.05
C SER A 26 21.06 -3.55 13.75
N SER A 27 20.12 -4.20 14.44
CA SER A 27 20.31 -5.53 15.04
C SER A 27 20.33 -6.66 14.01
N ILE A 28 19.89 -6.40 12.77
CA ILE A 28 19.87 -7.36 11.67
C ILE A 28 21.17 -7.27 10.87
N PRO A 29 21.82 -8.40 10.53
CA PRO A 29 23.02 -8.40 9.71
C PRO A 29 22.85 -7.60 8.41
N LEU A 30 23.90 -6.87 8.00
CA LEU A 30 23.86 -5.95 6.85
C LEU A 30 23.30 -6.61 5.57
N LEU A 31 23.70 -7.86 5.30
CA LEU A 31 23.24 -8.58 4.11
C LEU A 31 21.73 -8.88 4.16
N GLU A 32 21.19 -9.22 5.34
CA GLU A 32 19.76 -9.49 5.49
C GLU A 32 18.93 -8.21 5.34
N ARG A 33 19.43 -7.07 5.85
CA ARG A 33 18.82 -5.75 5.60
C ARG A 33 18.73 -5.42 4.11
N PHE A 34 19.79 -5.73 3.36
CA PHE A 34 19.77 -5.55 1.90
C PHE A 34 18.73 -6.43 1.21
N LYS A 35 18.54 -7.67 1.67
CA LYS A 35 17.46 -8.54 1.16
C LYS A 35 16.09 -7.95 1.47
N PHE A 36 15.87 -7.36 2.64
CA PHE A 36 14.61 -6.68 2.96
C PHE A 36 14.30 -5.51 2.03
N LEU A 37 15.30 -4.75 1.58
CA LEU A 37 15.10 -3.72 0.54
C LEU A 37 14.61 -4.34 -0.79
N GLY A 38 15.20 -5.47 -1.19
CA GLY A 38 14.75 -6.22 -2.37
C GLY A 38 13.33 -6.75 -2.23
N ILE A 39 12.98 -7.28 -1.06
CA ILE A 39 11.62 -7.76 -0.74
C ILE A 39 10.62 -6.60 -0.77
N TYR A 40 10.92 -5.48 -0.09
CA TYR A 40 10.09 -4.27 -0.10
C TYR A 40 9.78 -3.81 -1.53
N SER A 41 10.82 -3.73 -2.36
CA SER A 41 10.73 -3.27 -3.75
C SER A 41 9.88 -4.21 -4.61
N ASN A 42 10.14 -5.53 -4.53
CA ASN A 42 9.37 -6.52 -5.29
C ASN A 42 7.89 -6.55 -4.87
N ASN A 43 7.62 -6.44 -3.57
CA ASN A 43 6.26 -6.35 -3.05
C ASN A 43 5.56 -5.08 -3.57
N LEU A 44 6.23 -3.93 -3.54
CA LEU A 44 5.67 -2.66 -3.99
C LEU A 44 5.34 -2.71 -5.50
N ASP A 45 6.21 -3.31 -6.30
CA ASP A 45 5.98 -3.55 -7.72
C ASP A 45 4.74 -4.41 -7.97
N GLU A 46 4.60 -5.53 -7.27
CA GLU A 46 3.41 -6.38 -7.37
C GLU A 46 2.14 -5.63 -6.95
N TYR A 47 2.21 -4.85 -5.87
CA TYR A 47 1.13 -4.01 -5.41
C TYR A 47 0.64 -3.03 -6.47
N PHE A 48 1.56 -2.37 -7.18
CA PHE A 48 1.19 -1.47 -8.28
C PHE A 48 0.61 -2.21 -9.48
N ARG A 49 1.22 -3.34 -9.87
CA ARG A 49 0.76 -4.16 -11.01
C ARG A 49 -0.64 -4.71 -10.80
N ILE A 50 -0.96 -5.17 -9.59
CA ILE A 50 -2.22 -5.89 -9.32
C ILE A 50 -3.24 -4.99 -8.63
N ARG A 51 -2.90 -4.48 -7.43
CA ARG A 51 -3.89 -3.82 -6.55
C ARG A 51 -4.21 -2.41 -7.02
N VAL A 52 -3.20 -1.59 -7.32
CA VAL A 52 -3.42 -0.22 -7.83
C VAL A 52 -4.10 -0.24 -9.19
N ALA A 53 -3.73 -1.17 -10.08
CA ALA A 53 -4.40 -1.34 -11.37
C ALA A 53 -5.90 -1.66 -11.21
N THR A 54 -6.24 -2.55 -10.27
CA THR A 54 -7.63 -2.90 -9.94
C THR A 54 -8.38 -1.69 -9.37
N LEU A 55 -7.79 -0.99 -8.42
CA LEU A 55 -8.40 0.20 -7.81
C LEU A 55 -8.60 1.33 -8.84
N LYS A 56 -7.66 1.52 -9.78
CA LYS A 56 -7.80 2.43 -10.92
C LYS A 56 -8.99 2.07 -11.80
N LYS A 57 -9.19 0.79 -12.13
CA LYS A 57 -10.38 0.33 -12.88
C LYS A 57 -11.67 0.67 -12.12
N LEU A 58 -11.73 0.36 -10.82
CA LEU A 58 -12.90 0.66 -9.98
C LEU A 58 -13.17 2.17 -9.87
N SER A 59 -12.12 3.00 -9.86
CA SER A 59 -12.28 4.45 -9.82
C SER A 59 -12.99 5.05 -11.04
N ARG A 60 -12.99 4.33 -12.17
CA ARG A 60 -13.67 4.72 -13.41
C ARG A 60 -15.16 4.33 -13.43
N LEU A 61 -15.61 3.45 -12.53
CA LEU A 61 -17.00 2.99 -12.44
C LEU A 61 -17.94 3.94 -11.66
N GLY A 62 -17.42 5.07 -11.17
CA GLY A 62 -18.23 6.11 -10.53
C GLY A 62 -18.77 5.71 -9.15
N THR A 63 -20.04 6.01 -8.89
CA THR A 63 -20.69 5.81 -7.56
C THR A 63 -20.84 4.34 -7.17
N LYS A 64 -21.02 3.43 -8.15
CA LYS A 64 -21.16 1.98 -7.91
C LYS A 64 -19.96 1.38 -7.18
N SER A 65 -18.74 1.88 -7.42
CA SER A 65 -17.56 1.34 -6.75
C SER A 65 -17.45 1.76 -5.29
N LYS A 66 -18.01 2.93 -4.90
CA LYS A 66 -18.09 3.34 -3.49
C LYS A 66 -19.07 2.48 -2.71
N GLU A 67 -20.18 2.08 -3.31
CA GLU A 67 -21.17 1.16 -2.72
C GLU A 67 -20.57 -0.23 -2.49
N ILE A 68 -19.79 -0.74 -3.44
CA ILE A 68 -19.14 -2.06 -3.34
C ILE A 68 -18.01 -2.06 -2.30
N LEU A 69 -17.20 -1.00 -2.26
CA LEU A 69 -15.98 -0.97 -1.44
C LEU A 69 -16.18 -0.39 -0.04
N GLY A 70 -17.23 0.42 0.16
CA GLY A 70 -17.44 1.20 1.40
C GLY A 70 -16.53 2.42 1.52
N TYR A 71 -15.64 2.69 0.57
CA TYR A 71 -14.77 3.86 0.50
C TYR A 71 -14.57 4.33 -0.95
N SER A 72 -14.08 5.56 -1.13
CA SER A 72 -13.86 6.14 -2.46
C SER A 72 -12.54 5.68 -3.08
N PRO A 73 -12.54 5.00 -4.24
CA PRO A 73 -11.31 4.61 -4.92
C PRO A 73 -10.40 5.78 -5.28
N LYS A 74 -10.97 6.92 -5.69
CA LYS A 74 -10.19 8.10 -6.07
C LYS A 74 -9.43 8.68 -4.88
N SER A 75 -10.07 8.80 -3.71
CA SER A 75 -9.39 9.27 -2.50
C SER A 75 -8.33 8.28 -2.04
N THR A 76 -8.62 6.97 -2.12
CA THR A 76 -7.65 5.94 -1.77
C THR A 76 -6.43 5.98 -2.70
N LEU A 77 -6.60 6.13 -4.02
CA LEU A 77 -5.49 6.30 -4.96
C LEU A 77 -4.60 7.51 -4.64
N LYS A 78 -5.21 8.65 -4.29
CA LYS A 78 -4.46 9.83 -3.86
C LYS A 78 -3.66 9.54 -2.59
N LYS A 79 -4.27 8.89 -1.61
CA LYS A 79 -3.62 8.52 -0.35
C LYS A 79 -2.48 7.52 -0.55
N ILE A 80 -2.63 6.55 -1.44
CA ILE A 80 -1.56 5.63 -1.85
C ILE A 80 -0.35 6.42 -2.36
N GLN A 81 -0.56 7.38 -3.27
CA GLN A 81 0.52 8.19 -3.81
C GLN A 81 1.24 8.99 -2.72
N GLU A 82 0.50 9.62 -1.81
CA GLU A 82 1.07 10.36 -0.67
C GLU A 82 1.94 9.46 0.22
N ILE A 83 1.48 8.24 0.53
CA ILE A 83 2.22 7.31 1.38
C ILE A 83 3.49 6.83 0.69
N VAL A 84 3.40 6.40 -0.57
CA VAL A 84 4.55 5.87 -1.32
C VAL A 84 5.62 6.95 -1.50
N LEU A 85 5.25 8.19 -1.78
CA LEU A 85 6.20 9.31 -1.88
C LEU A 85 6.89 9.66 -0.56
N LYS A 86 6.33 9.27 0.58
CA LYS A 86 6.95 9.47 1.90
C LYS A 86 7.91 8.34 2.26
N GLN A 87 7.71 7.14 1.69
CA GLN A 87 8.53 5.96 1.95
C GLN A 87 9.77 5.88 1.05
N ASN A 88 9.78 6.62 -0.07
CA ASN A 88 10.95 6.86 -0.92
C ASN A 88 11.71 8.10 -0.47
#